data_AF-A0A7X1KME5-F1
#
_entry.id   AF-A0A7X1KME5-F1
#
_cell.length_a   1.000
_cell.length_b   1.000
_cell.length_c   1.000
_cell.angle_alpha   90.00
_cell.angle_beta   90.00
_cell.angle_gamma   90.00
#
_symmetry.space_group_name_H-M   'P 1'
#
loop_
_entity.id
_entity.type
_entity.pdbx_description
1 polymer ?
#
loop_
_entity_poly.entity_id
_entity_poly.type
_entity_poly.pdbx_seq_one_letter_code
_entity_poly.pdbx_strand_id
1 'polypeptide(L)'
;MVDLGRKTRAVAAFFDVRMEMMITAWIGVMLFAGAVKVATSPLPVDGLQQWGAQLLPYLFVALSPVAGYRVAAGSFPRGLLSAQPIFRIARLGKWCPVDVVEARRNPAFGPAGFMASLMVGILLNVPVRTVEYLAAIPSVGADAPGWAQTLQMAMTVDVVVMNFFYMVCFVMALRSVPLFPRMLLFAWAVDVGMQFMIADMVASARGLPEMVGRTLLTLLHGNLDKVFISAAVWLPYLLLSERVNVTYRHRIWKS
;
A
#
# COMPACT_ATOMS: atom_id res chain seq x y z
N MET A 1 -19.39 -24.82 -0.60
CA MET A 1 -19.31 -23.37 -0.30
C MET A 1 -18.92 -23.04 1.15
N VAL A 2 -19.33 -23.82 2.16
CA VAL A 2 -19.00 -23.59 3.60
C VAL A 2 -17.48 -23.65 3.90
N ASP A 3 -16.73 -24.49 3.20
CA ASP A 3 -15.28 -24.68 3.42
C ASP A 3 -14.42 -23.49 2.95
N LEU A 4 -14.80 -22.83 1.84
CA LEU A 4 -14.08 -21.65 1.32
C LEU A 4 -14.19 -20.44 2.25
N GLY A 5 -15.36 -20.24 2.87
CA GLY A 5 -15.59 -19.17 3.84
C GLY A 5 -14.84 -19.37 5.16
N ARG A 6 -14.54 -20.61 5.54
CA ARG A 6 -13.71 -20.93 6.72
C ARG A 6 -12.24 -20.69 6.43
N LYS A 7 -11.75 -21.16 5.27
CA LYS A 7 -10.37 -20.95 4.80
C LYS A 7 -10.03 -19.46 4.62
N THR A 8 -10.93 -18.66 4.05
CA THR A 8 -10.69 -17.21 3.87
C THR A 8 -10.75 -16.43 5.18
N ARG A 9 -11.59 -16.82 6.15
CA ARG A 9 -11.55 -16.26 7.51
C ARG A 9 -10.24 -16.61 8.23
N ALA A 10 -9.66 -17.78 7.95
CA ALA A 10 -8.35 -18.15 8.49
C ALA A 10 -7.23 -17.23 7.97
N VAL A 11 -7.33 -16.69 6.75
CA VAL A 11 -6.36 -15.70 6.22
C VAL A 11 -6.40 -14.41 7.03
N ALA A 12 -7.59 -13.86 7.28
CA ALA A 12 -7.73 -12.67 8.11
C ALA A 12 -7.21 -12.91 9.54
N ALA A 13 -7.54 -14.06 10.14
CA ALA A 13 -7.05 -14.44 11.46
C ALA A 13 -5.53 -14.67 11.50
N PHE A 14 -4.97 -15.27 10.45
CA PHE A 14 -3.52 -15.50 10.32
C PHE A 14 -2.76 -14.18 10.36
N PHE A 15 -3.17 -13.20 9.55
CA PHE A 15 -2.54 -11.88 9.57
C PHE A 15 -2.71 -11.24 10.94
N ASP A 16 -3.92 -11.26 11.50
CA ASP A 16 -4.21 -10.62 12.78
C ASP A 16 -3.36 -11.14 13.96
N VAL A 17 -2.95 -12.41 13.92
CA VAL A 17 -2.09 -13.04 14.94
C VAL A 17 -0.60 -12.90 14.62
N ARG A 18 -0.20 -12.95 13.34
CA ARG A 18 1.22 -13.00 12.94
C ARG A 18 1.80 -11.67 12.48
N MET A 19 1.03 -10.57 12.49
CA MET A 19 1.50 -9.26 12.04
C MET A 19 2.82 -8.83 12.69
N GLU A 20 2.99 -9.01 14.01
CA GLU A 20 4.24 -8.60 14.69
C GLU A 20 5.45 -9.40 14.19
N MET A 21 5.31 -10.71 14.02
CA MET A 21 6.37 -11.55 13.45
C MET A 21 6.69 -11.14 12.00
N MET A 22 5.66 -10.85 11.19
CA MET A 22 5.84 -10.38 9.83
C MET A 22 6.55 -9.03 9.76
N ILE A 23 6.23 -8.11 10.68
CA ILE A 23 6.91 -6.81 10.81
C ILE A 23 8.38 -7.01 11.18
N THR A 24 8.69 -7.86 12.16
CA THR A 24 10.08 -8.15 12.55
C THR A 24 10.86 -8.78 11.39
N ALA A 25 10.27 -9.76 10.70
CA ALA A 25 10.88 -10.40 9.54
C ALA A 25 11.11 -9.38 8.41
N TRP A 26 10.12 -8.51 8.14
CA TRP A 26 10.23 -7.43 7.15
C TRP A 26 11.38 -6.47 7.45
N ILE A 27 11.46 -5.98 8.70
CA ILE A 27 12.55 -5.09 9.12
C ILE A 27 13.90 -5.79 8.93
N GLY A 28 14.03 -7.05 9.36
CA GLY A 28 15.27 -7.81 9.23
C GLY A 28 15.70 -7.98 7.76
N VAL A 29 14.78 -8.36 6.88
CA VAL A 29 15.03 -8.49 5.44
C VAL A 29 15.42 -7.15 4.81
N MET A 30 14.72 -6.07 5.15
CA MET A 30 15.00 -4.75 4.59
C MET A 30 16.32 -4.15 5.07
N LEU A 31 16.68 -4.34 6.33
CA LEU A 31 17.97 -3.94 6.86
C LEU A 31 19.10 -4.69 6.17
N PHE A 32 18.95 -6.01 5.99
CA PHE A 32 19.92 -6.82 5.26
C PHE A 32 20.04 -6.37 3.80
N ALA A 33 18.93 -6.19 3.09
CA ALA A 33 18.93 -5.75 1.70
C ALA A 33 19.56 -4.35 1.54
N GLY A 34 19.25 -3.41 2.44
CA GLY A 34 19.86 -2.08 2.48
C GLY A 34 21.36 -2.14 2.74
N ALA A 35 21.81 -2.95 3.70
CA ALA A 35 23.23 -3.13 3.99
C ALA A 35 24.00 -3.72 2.80
N VAL A 36 23.44 -4.75 2.13
CA VAL A 36 24.02 -5.32 0.91
C VAL A 36 24.11 -4.25 -0.19
N LYS A 37 23.04 -3.47 -0.39
CA LYS A 37 23.01 -2.40 -1.40
C LYS A 37 24.10 -1.35 -1.19
N VAL A 38 24.27 -0.88 0.04
CA VAL A 38 25.32 0.10 0.38
C VAL A 38 26.71 -0.54 0.26
N ALA A 39 26.90 -1.78 0.70
CA ALA A 39 28.18 -2.49 0.59
C ALA A 39 28.60 -2.76 -0.87
N THR A 40 27.64 -2.94 -1.78
CA THR A 40 27.90 -3.12 -3.21
C THR A 40 27.90 -1.81 -4.01
N SER A 41 27.86 -0.66 -3.32
CA SER A 41 27.86 0.63 -3.98
C SER A 41 29.17 0.85 -4.74
N PRO A 42 29.13 1.27 -6.01
CA PRO A 42 30.33 1.51 -6.81
C PRO A 42 31.13 2.74 -6.34
N LEU A 43 30.53 3.60 -5.50
CA LEU A 43 31.20 4.75 -4.90
C LEU A 43 31.73 4.36 -3.50
N PRO A 44 33.03 4.57 -3.22
CA PRO A 44 33.59 4.28 -1.91
C PRO A 44 32.87 5.09 -0.83
N VAL A 45 32.56 4.43 0.28
CA VAL A 45 31.89 5.04 1.43
C VAL A 45 32.93 5.27 2.51
N ASP A 46 33.46 6.48 2.54
CA ASP A 46 34.53 6.86 3.47
C ASP A 46 33.91 7.41 4.76
N GLY A 47 33.64 6.50 5.70
CA GLY A 47 33.27 6.83 7.08
C GLY A 47 31.81 6.59 7.47
N LEU A 48 31.59 6.50 8.79
CA LEU A 48 30.29 6.12 9.39
C LEU A 48 29.14 7.07 9.03
N GLN A 49 29.41 8.35 8.86
CA GLN A 49 28.39 9.34 8.51
C GLN A 49 27.84 9.12 7.10
N GLN A 50 28.70 8.83 6.13
CA GLN A 50 28.29 8.55 4.75
C GLN A 50 27.53 7.24 4.66
N TRP A 51 27.94 6.23 5.43
CA TRP A 51 27.18 4.98 5.61
C TRP A 51 25.78 5.23 6.14
N GLY A 52 25.65 6.04 7.20
CA GLY A 52 24.35 6.40 7.77
C GLY A 52 23.45 7.13 6.77
N ALA A 53 24.01 8.08 6.02
CA ALA A 53 23.28 8.83 5.00
C ALA A 53 22.77 7.94 3.86
N GLN A 54 23.59 7.00 3.37
CA GLN A 54 23.20 6.08 2.30
C GLN A 54 22.20 5.01 2.78
N LEU A 55 22.21 4.64 4.05
CA LEU A 55 21.22 3.72 4.63
C LEU A 55 19.86 4.38 4.87
N LEU A 56 19.81 5.70 5.00
CA LEU A 56 18.62 6.43 5.41
C LEU A 56 17.39 6.19 4.50
N PRO A 57 17.49 6.23 3.15
CA PRO A 57 16.36 5.90 2.28
C PRO A 57 15.80 4.51 2.55
N TYR A 58 16.66 3.50 2.72
CA TYR A 58 16.26 2.11 2.97
C TYR A 58 15.60 1.95 4.34
N LEU A 59 16.05 2.70 5.36
CA LEU A 59 15.40 2.76 6.67
C LEU A 59 13.98 3.34 6.55
N PHE A 60 13.79 4.42 5.79
CA PHE A 60 12.47 4.96 5.54
C PHE A 60 11.57 3.95 4.81
N VAL A 61 12.07 3.27 3.78
CA VAL A 61 11.32 2.22 3.08
C VAL A 61 10.92 1.11 4.05
N ALA A 62 11.84 0.66 4.91
CA ALA A 62 11.59 -0.41 5.89
C ALA A 62 10.53 -0.01 6.93
N LEU A 63 10.63 1.20 7.47
CA LEU A 63 9.77 1.70 8.54
C LEU A 63 8.41 2.18 8.06
N SER A 64 8.29 2.61 6.80
CA SER A 64 7.05 3.18 6.25
C SER A 64 5.80 2.28 6.36
N PRO A 65 5.80 0.99 5.97
CA PRO A 65 4.64 0.14 6.18
C PRO A 65 4.40 -0.12 7.68
N VAL A 66 5.45 -0.20 8.49
CA VAL A 66 5.32 -0.40 9.95
C VAL A 66 4.62 0.80 10.59
N ALA A 67 5.00 2.02 10.22
CA ALA A 67 4.34 3.24 10.63
C ALA A 67 2.87 3.25 10.19
N GLY A 68 2.59 2.90 8.93
CA GLY A 68 1.21 2.81 8.41
C GLY A 68 0.36 1.80 9.18
N TYR A 69 0.92 0.63 9.48
CA TYR A 69 0.29 -0.37 10.34
C TYR A 69 0.00 0.18 11.73
N ARG A 70 1.00 0.74 12.42
CA ARG A 70 0.87 1.21 13.81
C ARG A 70 -0.09 2.38 13.95
N VAL A 71 -0.06 3.33 13.01
CA VAL A 71 -1.00 4.46 12.96
C VAL A 71 -2.43 3.94 12.78
N ALA A 72 -2.68 3.12 11.75
CA ALA A 72 -4.03 2.60 11.52
C ALA A 72 -4.51 1.68 12.65
N ALA A 73 -3.61 0.86 13.21
CA ALA A 73 -3.91 -0.01 14.32
C ALA A 73 -4.21 0.75 15.62
N GLY A 74 -3.55 1.89 15.85
CA GLY A 74 -3.81 2.77 16.98
C GLY A 74 -5.10 3.56 16.82
N SER A 75 -5.37 4.09 15.61
CA SER A 75 -6.55 4.92 15.32
C SER A 75 -7.85 4.13 15.24
N PHE A 76 -7.81 2.84 14.89
CA PHE A 76 -9.02 2.01 14.76
C PHE A 76 -8.97 0.75 15.65
N PRO A 77 -9.05 0.87 16.98
CA PRO A 77 -9.01 -0.27 17.91
C PRO A 77 -10.05 -1.35 17.57
N ARG A 78 -9.71 -2.61 17.88
CA ARG A 78 -10.59 -3.76 17.61
C ARG A 78 -11.91 -3.62 18.38
N GLY A 79 -13.01 -4.00 17.73
CA GLY A 79 -14.32 -4.13 18.38
C GLY A 79 -15.10 -2.83 18.54
N LEU A 80 -14.49 -1.66 18.33
CA LEU A 80 -15.21 -0.38 18.40
C LEU A 80 -16.26 -0.25 17.30
N LEU A 81 -17.42 0.28 17.66
CA LEU A 81 -18.47 0.66 16.72
C LEU A 81 -17.99 1.92 15.98
N SER A 82 -17.41 1.72 14.80
CA SER A 82 -17.00 2.84 13.96
C SER A 82 -18.23 3.51 13.35
N ALA A 83 -18.34 4.83 13.52
CA ALA A 83 -19.40 5.62 12.92
C ALA A 83 -19.32 5.55 11.38
N GLN A 84 -20.49 5.53 10.74
CA GLN A 84 -20.57 5.65 9.29
C GLN A 84 -20.25 7.09 8.88
N PRO A 85 -19.46 7.30 7.81
CA PRO A 85 -19.17 8.63 7.30
C PRO A 85 -20.43 9.34 6.77
N ILE A 86 -20.49 10.66 7.00
CA ILE A 86 -21.65 11.53 6.68
C ILE A 86 -21.96 11.52 5.18
N PHE A 87 -20.95 11.73 4.34
CA PHE A 87 -21.08 11.68 2.88
C PHE A 87 -21.10 10.24 2.39
N ARG A 88 -21.97 9.88 1.45
CA ARG A 88 -22.15 8.51 0.94
C ARG A 88 -21.92 8.46 -0.58
N ILE A 89 -20.73 8.02 -1.00
CA ILE A 89 -20.26 8.07 -2.40
C ILE A 89 -21.02 7.09 -3.33
N ALA A 90 -21.42 5.92 -2.82
CA ALA A 90 -22.18 4.93 -3.60
C ALA A 90 -23.65 4.88 -3.14
N ARG A 91 -24.56 5.27 -4.04
CA ARG A 91 -26.02 5.18 -3.87
C ARG A 91 -26.71 4.30 -4.94
N LEU A 92 -25.93 3.57 -5.74
CA LEU A 92 -26.47 2.71 -6.80
C LEU A 92 -27.22 1.52 -6.22
N GLY A 93 -28.51 1.37 -6.51
CA GLY A 93 -29.33 0.21 -6.13
C GLY A 93 -30.29 0.44 -4.95
N LYS A 94 -31.11 -0.56 -4.63
CA LYS A 94 -32.14 -0.53 -3.57
C LYS A 94 -31.56 -0.94 -2.22
N TRP A 95 -30.62 -0.14 -1.70
CA TRP A 95 -29.95 -0.42 -0.43
C TRP A 95 -30.66 0.24 0.76
N CYS A 96 -30.98 -0.55 1.78
CA CYS A 96 -31.50 -0.05 3.05
C CYS A 96 -30.35 0.10 4.06
N PRO A 97 -30.23 1.25 4.76
CA PRO A 97 -29.29 1.39 5.86
C PRO A 97 -29.70 0.48 7.02
N VAL A 98 -28.73 -0.17 7.65
CA VAL A 98 -28.90 -0.99 8.84
C VAL A 98 -27.97 -0.53 9.94
N ASP A 99 -28.28 -0.90 11.19
CA ASP A 99 -27.38 -0.65 12.31
C ASP A 99 -26.15 -1.59 12.25
N VAL A 100 -25.17 -1.36 13.12
CA VAL A 100 -23.93 -2.18 13.15
C VAL A 100 -24.21 -3.61 13.60
N VAL A 101 -25.22 -3.84 14.44
CA VAL A 101 -25.53 -5.14 15.03
C VAL A 101 -26.18 -6.04 13.97
N GLU A 102 -27.15 -5.51 13.26
CA GLU A 102 -27.83 -6.11 12.12
C GLU A 102 -26.84 -6.37 10.97
N ALA A 103 -25.95 -5.42 10.67
CA ALA A 103 -24.87 -5.63 9.71
C ALA A 103 -23.99 -6.83 10.11
N ARG A 104 -23.59 -6.93 11.38
CA ARG A 104 -22.75 -8.04 11.89
C ARG A 104 -23.46 -9.40 11.94
N ARG A 105 -24.79 -9.41 12.07
CA ARG A 105 -25.60 -10.64 12.02
C ARG A 105 -25.73 -11.20 10.61
N ASN A 106 -25.51 -10.37 9.58
CA ASN A 106 -25.60 -10.81 8.20
C ASN A 106 -24.42 -11.75 7.85
N PRO A 107 -24.67 -12.92 7.21
CA PRO A 107 -23.62 -13.88 6.85
C PRO A 107 -22.59 -13.34 5.85
N ALA A 108 -22.92 -12.27 5.11
CA ALA A 108 -22.01 -11.57 4.22
C ALA A 108 -21.04 -10.62 4.95
N PHE A 109 -21.18 -10.40 6.25
CA PHE A 109 -20.29 -9.52 7.02
C PHE A 109 -18.87 -10.09 7.15
N GLY A 110 -17.89 -9.21 7.01
CA GLY A 110 -16.48 -9.45 7.35
C GLY A 110 -15.57 -9.73 6.14
N PRO A 111 -14.24 -9.75 6.39
CA PRO A 111 -13.19 -9.80 5.38
C PRO A 111 -12.95 -11.22 4.83
N ALA A 112 -13.97 -11.85 4.26
CA ALA A 112 -13.90 -13.20 3.71
C ALA A 112 -14.18 -13.23 2.19
N GLY A 113 -13.94 -14.39 1.56
CA GLY A 113 -14.15 -14.58 0.12
C GLY A 113 -13.26 -13.66 -0.72
N PHE A 114 -13.83 -13.01 -1.74
CA PHE A 114 -13.10 -12.10 -2.64
C PHE A 114 -12.53 -10.86 -1.93
N MET A 115 -13.05 -10.52 -0.75
CA MET A 115 -12.45 -9.47 0.07
C MET A 115 -11.07 -9.88 0.60
N ALA A 116 -10.87 -11.17 0.91
CA ALA A 116 -9.58 -11.67 1.38
C ALA A 116 -8.52 -11.59 0.26
N SER A 117 -8.88 -11.88 -0.99
CA SER A 117 -7.96 -11.68 -2.14
C SER A 117 -7.60 -10.21 -2.35
N LEU A 118 -8.55 -9.29 -2.17
CA LEU A 118 -8.25 -7.85 -2.21
C LEU A 118 -7.25 -7.47 -1.12
N MET A 119 -7.44 -7.95 0.11
CA MET A 119 -6.52 -7.67 1.22
C MET A 119 -5.12 -8.22 0.96
N VAL A 120 -5.02 -9.46 0.47
CA VAL A 120 -3.74 -10.05 0.08
C VAL A 120 -3.10 -9.24 -1.05
N GLY A 121 -3.88 -8.82 -2.06
CA GLY A 121 -3.39 -7.97 -3.14
C GLY A 121 -2.85 -6.63 -2.63
N ILE A 122 -3.57 -5.96 -1.73
CA ILE A 122 -3.11 -4.71 -1.09
C ILE A 122 -1.81 -4.95 -0.31
N LEU A 123 -1.73 -6.03 0.46
CA LEU A 123 -0.53 -6.35 1.22
C LEU A 123 0.66 -6.66 0.31
N LEU A 124 0.44 -7.40 -0.79
CA LEU A 124 1.47 -7.76 -1.76
C LEU A 124 2.02 -6.55 -2.54
N ASN A 125 1.29 -5.44 -2.62
CA ASN A 125 1.82 -4.22 -3.25
C ASN A 125 3.06 -3.70 -2.51
N VAL A 126 3.12 -3.85 -1.18
CA VAL A 126 4.26 -3.38 -0.36
C VAL A 126 5.57 -4.08 -0.75
N PRO A 127 5.71 -5.42 -0.67
CA PRO A 127 6.96 -6.09 -1.04
C PRO A 127 7.28 -5.96 -2.52
N VAL A 128 6.29 -6.02 -3.42
CA VAL A 128 6.53 -5.91 -4.87
C VAL A 128 7.11 -4.54 -5.21
N ARG A 129 6.48 -3.46 -4.73
CA ARG A 129 6.97 -2.10 -4.97
C ARG A 129 8.34 -1.86 -4.34
N THR A 130 8.60 -2.41 -3.15
CA THR A 130 9.92 -2.33 -2.53
C THR A 130 10.99 -3.07 -3.32
N VAL A 131 10.70 -4.27 -3.85
CA VAL A 131 11.64 -5.00 -4.71
C VAL A 131 11.93 -4.21 -5.98
N GLU A 132 10.91 -3.60 -6.59
CA GLU A 132 11.09 -2.76 -7.78
C GLU A 132 11.97 -1.54 -7.49
N TYR A 133 11.75 -0.86 -6.35
CA TYR A 133 12.61 0.21 -5.89
C TYR A 133 14.06 -0.26 -5.69
N LEU A 134 14.26 -1.38 -4.98
CA LEU A 134 15.59 -1.94 -4.75
C LEU A 134 16.27 -2.39 -6.05
N ALA A 135 15.52 -2.88 -7.03
CA ALA A 135 16.06 -3.30 -8.32
C ALA A 135 16.43 -2.08 -9.20
N ALA A 136 15.57 -1.07 -9.23
CA ALA A 136 15.72 0.09 -10.12
C ALA A 136 16.69 1.15 -9.61
N ILE A 137 16.76 1.36 -8.29
CA ILE A 137 17.49 2.49 -7.70
C ILE A 137 18.81 2.03 -7.07
N PRO A 138 19.97 2.51 -7.59
CA PRO A 138 21.26 2.25 -6.96
C PRO A 138 21.42 3.04 -5.67
N SER A 139 22.39 2.64 -4.84
CA SER A 139 22.83 3.50 -3.74
C SER A 139 23.60 4.68 -4.33
N VAL A 140 23.13 5.89 -4.05
CA VAL A 140 23.70 7.13 -4.60
C VAL A 140 24.40 7.88 -3.48
N GLY A 141 25.71 8.15 -3.66
CA GLY A 141 26.51 8.95 -2.74
C GLY A 141 26.37 10.46 -3.00
N ALA A 142 26.93 11.28 -2.11
CA ALA A 142 26.86 12.75 -2.21
C ALA A 142 27.50 13.30 -3.50
N ASP A 143 28.50 12.60 -4.06
CA ASP A 143 29.24 12.99 -5.26
C ASP A 143 28.55 12.61 -6.57
N ALA A 144 27.38 11.97 -6.49
CA ALA A 144 26.67 11.54 -7.68
C ALA A 144 26.03 12.71 -8.44
N PRO A 145 25.78 12.57 -9.75
CA PRO A 145 25.09 13.59 -10.54
C PRO A 145 23.74 14.00 -9.94
N GLY A 146 23.40 15.29 -10.05
CA GLY A 146 22.16 15.82 -9.47
C GLY A 146 20.91 15.08 -9.91
N TRP A 147 20.82 14.64 -11.18
CA TRP A 147 19.70 13.85 -11.68
C TRP A 147 19.53 12.51 -10.93
N ALA A 148 20.62 11.87 -10.50
CA ALA A 148 20.59 10.59 -9.79
C ALA A 148 20.08 10.78 -8.36
N GLN A 149 20.48 11.87 -7.71
CA GLN A 149 19.97 12.25 -6.38
C GLN A 149 18.48 12.59 -6.44
N THR A 150 18.05 13.38 -7.43
CA THR A 150 16.63 13.71 -7.65
C THR A 150 15.80 12.45 -7.89
N LEU A 151 16.28 11.54 -8.74
CA LEU A 151 15.61 10.28 -9.01
C LEU A 151 15.50 9.39 -7.77
N GLN A 152 16.60 9.21 -7.03
CA GLN A 152 16.60 8.44 -5.79
C GLN A 152 15.59 9.01 -4.79
N MET A 153 15.61 10.33 -4.58
CA MET A 153 14.68 11.02 -3.67
C MET A 153 13.23 10.81 -4.11
N ALA A 154 12.91 11.10 -5.37
CA ALA A 154 11.54 11.01 -5.88
C ALA A 154 10.98 9.57 -5.77
N MET A 155 11.79 8.57 -6.14
CA MET A 155 11.41 7.16 -6.05
C MET A 155 11.33 6.66 -4.60
N THR A 156 12.20 7.17 -3.71
CA THR A 156 12.14 6.86 -2.27
C THR A 156 10.84 7.40 -1.67
N VAL A 157 10.48 8.64 -1.98
CA VAL A 157 9.24 9.25 -1.50
C VAL A 157 8.03 8.44 -1.98
N ASP A 158 7.99 8.06 -3.26
CA ASP A 158 6.91 7.25 -3.82
C ASP A 158 6.75 5.90 -3.10
N VAL A 159 7.83 5.12 -2.93
CA VAL A 159 7.73 3.82 -2.24
C VAL A 159 7.37 3.98 -0.76
N VAL A 160 7.90 4.99 -0.08
CA VAL A 160 7.60 5.26 1.34
C VAL A 160 6.13 5.64 1.52
N VAL A 161 5.63 6.59 0.72
CA VAL A 161 4.26 7.08 0.82
C VAL A 161 3.28 5.97 0.47
N MET A 162 3.53 5.20 -0.60
CA MET A 162 2.64 4.12 -1.00
C MET A 162 2.69 2.93 -0.05
N ASN A 163 3.85 2.52 0.45
CA ASN A 163 3.94 1.47 1.45
C ASN A 163 3.17 1.83 2.72
N PHE A 164 3.27 3.09 3.15
CA PHE A 164 2.48 3.60 4.26
C PHE A 164 0.97 3.50 3.98
N PHE A 165 0.49 4.07 2.87
CA PHE A 165 -0.95 4.11 2.59
C PHE A 165 -1.56 2.75 2.27
N TYR A 166 -0.86 1.86 1.55
CA TYR A 166 -1.34 0.50 1.34
C TYR A 166 -1.43 -0.27 2.65
N MET A 167 -0.49 -0.07 3.57
CA MET A 167 -0.58 -0.71 4.88
C MET A 167 -1.72 -0.17 5.73
N VAL A 168 -1.99 1.14 5.68
CA VAL A 168 -3.19 1.72 6.28
C VAL A 168 -4.45 1.10 5.70
N CYS A 169 -4.55 1.00 4.36
CA CYS A 169 -5.68 0.37 3.68
C CYS A 169 -5.87 -1.08 4.11
N PHE A 170 -4.78 -1.85 4.21
CA PHE A 170 -4.81 -3.23 4.67
C PHE A 170 -5.38 -3.35 6.09
N VAL A 171 -4.92 -2.53 7.03
CA VAL A 171 -5.43 -2.58 8.41
C VAL A 171 -6.90 -2.19 8.47
N MET A 172 -7.31 -1.16 7.73
CA MET A 172 -8.70 -0.73 7.66
C MET A 172 -9.59 -1.82 7.05
N ALA A 173 -9.11 -2.52 6.03
CA ALA A 173 -9.80 -3.67 5.44
C ALA A 173 -9.93 -4.81 6.47
N LEU A 174 -8.83 -5.19 7.10
CA LEU A 174 -8.75 -6.26 8.11
C LEU A 174 -9.72 -6.01 9.27
N ARG A 175 -9.78 -4.76 9.75
CA ARG A 175 -10.63 -4.35 10.87
C ARG A 175 -12.05 -3.95 10.45
N SER A 176 -12.43 -4.16 9.19
CA SER A 176 -13.76 -3.82 8.67
C SER A 176 -14.15 -2.35 8.88
N VAL A 177 -13.18 -1.43 8.78
CA VAL A 177 -13.38 0.01 9.03
C VAL A 177 -14.14 0.65 7.85
N PRO A 178 -15.29 1.32 8.08
CA PRO A 178 -16.13 1.89 7.01
C PRO A 178 -15.44 2.82 6.00
N LEU A 179 -14.35 3.46 6.42
CA LEU A 179 -13.55 4.37 5.59
C LEU A 179 -12.63 3.64 4.58
N PHE A 180 -12.43 2.32 4.71
CA PHE A 180 -11.51 1.54 3.87
C PHE A 180 -11.68 1.79 2.36
N PRO A 181 -12.88 1.68 1.74
CA PRO A 181 -13.00 1.85 0.30
C PRO A 181 -12.60 3.25 -0.21
N ARG A 182 -12.74 4.27 0.65
CA ARG A 182 -12.34 5.65 0.32
C ARG A 182 -10.84 5.82 0.43
N MET A 183 -10.26 5.23 1.47
CA MET A 183 -8.82 5.26 1.68
C MET A 183 -8.10 4.57 0.52
N LEU A 184 -8.63 3.46 0.01
CA LEU A 184 -8.07 2.77 -1.14
C LEU A 184 -8.17 3.61 -2.43
N LEU A 185 -9.32 4.26 -2.67
CA LEU A 185 -9.47 5.19 -3.80
C LEU A 185 -8.49 6.37 -3.69
N PHE A 186 -8.33 6.92 -2.48
CA PHE A 186 -7.35 7.96 -2.21
C PHE A 186 -5.92 7.48 -2.47
N ALA A 187 -5.56 6.28 -2.01
CA ALA A 187 -4.24 5.70 -2.27
C ALA A 187 -3.97 5.57 -3.77
N TRP A 188 -4.93 5.07 -4.58
CA TRP A 188 -4.78 5.04 -6.04
C TRP A 188 -4.61 6.43 -6.66
N ALA A 189 -5.36 7.44 -6.19
CA ALA A 189 -5.23 8.80 -6.69
C ALA A 189 -3.85 9.41 -6.36
N VAL A 190 -3.36 9.18 -5.14
CA VAL A 190 -2.00 9.58 -4.73
C VAL A 190 -0.95 8.85 -5.57
N ASP A 191 -1.13 7.56 -5.82
CA ASP A 191 -0.21 6.75 -6.63
C ASP A 191 -0.06 7.35 -8.04
N VAL A 192 -1.18 7.59 -8.73
CA VAL A 192 -1.21 8.23 -10.06
C VAL A 192 -0.58 9.62 -10.01
N GLY A 193 -0.93 10.44 -9.01
CA GLY A 193 -0.37 11.78 -8.84
C GLY A 193 1.14 11.77 -8.66
N MET A 194 1.68 10.82 -7.88
CA MET A 194 3.12 10.67 -7.69
C MET A 194 3.83 10.22 -8.96
N GLN A 195 3.23 9.34 -9.78
CA GLN A 195 3.85 8.97 -11.07
C GLN A 195 4.02 10.19 -11.99
N PHE A 196 3.01 11.07 -12.06
CA PHE A 196 3.13 12.33 -12.83
C PHE A 196 4.16 13.29 -12.23
N MET A 197 4.20 13.42 -10.90
CA MET A 197 5.19 14.24 -10.21
C MET A 197 6.62 13.75 -10.48
N ILE A 198 6.87 12.44 -10.42
CA ILE A 198 8.19 11.86 -10.73
C ILE A 198 8.57 12.14 -12.19
N ALA A 199 7.61 11.98 -13.12
CA ALA A 199 7.85 12.24 -14.54
C ALA A 199 8.32 13.69 -14.77
N ASP A 200 7.65 14.66 -14.14
CA ASP A 200 8.00 16.09 -14.25
C ASP A 200 9.35 16.41 -13.58
N MET A 201 9.58 15.88 -12.36
CA MET A 201 10.85 16.06 -11.64
C MET A 201 12.04 15.51 -12.42
N VAL A 202 11.87 14.39 -13.13
CA VAL A 202 12.97 13.79 -13.89
C VAL A 202 13.12 14.43 -15.27
N ALA A 203 12.03 14.84 -15.92
CA ALA A 203 12.10 15.59 -17.17
C ALA A 203 12.82 16.94 -17.01
N SER A 204 12.70 17.57 -15.83
CA SER A 204 13.40 18.81 -15.49
C SER A 204 14.84 18.62 -15.02
N ALA A 205 15.29 17.37 -14.79
CA ALA A 205 16.63 17.09 -14.32
C ALA A 205 17.68 17.29 -15.44
N ARG A 206 18.59 18.25 -15.23
CA ARG A 206 19.67 18.53 -16.18
C ARG A 206 20.66 17.37 -16.27
N GLY A 207 21.04 17.01 -17.50
CA GLY A 207 22.08 16.01 -17.75
C GLY A 207 21.63 14.56 -17.52
N LEU A 208 20.32 14.28 -17.51
CA LEU A 208 19.79 12.93 -17.46
C LEU A 208 20.22 12.14 -18.72
N PRO A 209 20.90 10.99 -18.58
CA PRO A 209 21.21 10.14 -19.72
C PRO A 209 19.93 9.59 -20.36
N GLU A 210 19.85 9.62 -21.69
CA GLU A 210 18.66 9.18 -22.45
C GLU A 210 18.24 7.74 -22.12
N MET A 211 19.21 6.85 -21.88
CA MET A 211 18.95 5.47 -21.48
C MET A 211 18.21 5.39 -20.14
N VAL A 212 18.60 6.21 -19.15
CA VAL A 212 17.95 6.26 -17.84
C VAL A 212 16.53 6.81 -17.98
N GLY A 213 16.34 7.85 -18.80
CA GLY A 213 15.02 8.41 -19.10
C GLY A 213 14.06 7.38 -19.70
N ARG A 214 14.51 6.58 -20.68
CA ARG A 214 13.69 5.51 -21.29
C ARG A 214 13.32 4.40 -20.30
N THR A 215 14.28 3.96 -19.48
CA THR A 215 14.02 2.95 -18.44
C THR A 215 13.02 3.47 -17.41
N LEU A 216 13.16 4.72 -16.98
CA LEU A 216 12.23 5.35 -16.04
C LEU A 216 10.84 5.45 -16.64
N LEU A 217 10.71 5.90 -17.89
CA LEU A 217 9.40 5.99 -18.55
C LEU A 217 8.69 4.63 -18.56
N THR A 218 9.43 3.56 -18.86
CA THR A 218 8.89 2.19 -18.83
C THR A 218 8.42 1.79 -17.43
N LEU A 219 9.19 2.15 -16.41
CA LEU A 219 8.84 1.88 -15.00
C LEU A 219 7.58 2.66 -14.57
N LEU A 220 7.50 3.96 -14.88
CA LEU A 220 6.35 4.80 -14.54
C LEU A 220 5.08 4.33 -15.25
N HIS A 221 5.19 3.97 -16.53
CA HIS A 221 4.06 3.42 -17.28
C HIS A 221 3.58 2.10 -16.67
N GLY A 222 4.51 1.20 -16.35
CA GLY A 222 4.19 -0.06 -15.67
C GLY A 222 3.53 0.14 -14.30
N ASN A 223 3.89 1.19 -13.56
CA ASN A 223 3.25 1.52 -12.29
C ASN A 223 1.82 2.05 -12.49
N LEU A 224 1.59 2.91 -13.48
CA LEU A 224 0.25 3.37 -13.84
C LEU A 224 -0.64 2.21 -14.27
N ASP A 225 -0.12 1.30 -15.11
CA ASP A 225 -0.85 0.11 -15.54
C ASP A 225 -1.29 -0.75 -14.36
N LYS A 226 -0.39 -1.01 -13.39
CA LYS A 226 -0.75 -1.75 -12.17
C LYS A 226 -1.89 -1.08 -11.41
N VAL A 227 -1.86 0.25 -11.26
CA VAL A 227 -2.91 1.00 -10.56
C VAL A 227 -4.23 0.91 -11.33
N PHE A 228 -4.22 1.12 -12.64
CA PHE A 228 -5.44 1.06 -13.45
C PHE A 228 -6.02 -0.35 -13.55
N ILE A 229 -5.18 -1.38 -13.68
CA ILE A 229 -5.61 -2.79 -13.63
C ILE A 229 -6.23 -3.08 -12.27
N SER A 230 -5.57 -2.68 -11.18
CA SER A 230 -6.09 -2.83 -9.82
C SER A 230 -7.44 -2.12 -9.66
N ALA A 231 -7.55 -0.86 -10.08
CA ALA A 231 -8.79 -0.10 -10.03
C ALA A 231 -9.89 -0.74 -10.88
N ALA A 232 -9.58 -1.19 -12.10
CA ALA A 232 -10.54 -1.83 -12.99
C ALA A 232 -11.11 -3.14 -12.41
N VAL A 233 -10.27 -3.93 -11.73
CA VAL A 233 -10.69 -5.18 -11.08
C VAL A 233 -11.48 -4.90 -9.79
N TRP A 234 -11.00 -4.00 -8.94
CA TRP A 234 -11.52 -3.85 -7.59
C TRP A 234 -12.63 -2.80 -7.46
N LEU A 235 -12.64 -1.74 -8.28
CA LEU A 235 -13.65 -0.69 -8.17
C LEU A 235 -15.08 -1.21 -8.39
N PRO A 236 -15.38 -2.06 -9.41
CA PRO A 236 -16.72 -2.64 -9.56
C PRO A 236 -17.12 -3.47 -8.34
N TYR A 237 -16.19 -4.27 -7.81
CA TYR A 237 -16.42 -5.05 -6.60
C TYR A 237 -16.70 -4.15 -5.39
N LEU A 238 -15.91 -3.10 -5.17
CA LEU A 238 -16.08 -2.16 -4.07
C LEU A 238 -17.41 -1.38 -4.16
N LEU A 239 -17.91 -1.13 -5.37
CA LEU A 239 -19.16 -0.41 -5.57
C LEU A 239 -20.39 -1.32 -5.38
N LEU A 240 -20.36 -2.51 -5.99
CA LEU A 240 -21.56 -3.34 -6.17
C LEU A 240 -21.67 -4.52 -5.20
N SER A 241 -20.57 -4.99 -4.62
CA SER A 241 -20.57 -6.20 -3.79
C SER A 241 -21.44 -6.05 -2.55
N GLU A 242 -22.35 -7.00 -2.33
CA GLU A 242 -23.16 -7.09 -1.11
C GLU A 242 -22.27 -7.15 0.14
N ARG A 243 -21.21 -7.98 0.11
CA ARG A 243 -20.26 -8.11 1.22
C ARG A 243 -19.62 -6.77 1.58
N VAL A 244 -19.24 -5.96 0.58
CA VAL A 244 -18.65 -4.63 0.83
C VAL A 244 -19.69 -3.66 1.39
N ASN A 245 -20.92 -3.69 0.86
CA ASN A 245 -22.01 -2.85 1.35
C ASN A 245 -22.42 -3.19 2.79
N VAL A 246 -22.51 -4.48 3.13
CA VAL A 246 -22.80 -4.95 4.49
C VAL A 246 -21.65 -4.61 5.43
N THR A 247 -20.41 -4.96 5.06
CA THR A 247 -19.24 -4.85 5.95
C THR A 247 -18.82 -3.41 6.20
N TYR A 248 -18.71 -2.59 5.14
CA TYR A 248 -18.12 -1.25 5.24
C TYR A 248 -19.16 -0.12 5.18
N ARG A 249 -20.36 -0.36 4.63
CA ARG A 249 -21.38 0.69 4.47
C ARG A 249 -22.62 0.49 5.34
N HIS A 250 -22.70 -0.65 6.05
CA HIS A 250 -23.85 -1.08 6.86
C HIS A 250 -25.17 -0.94 6.09
N ARG A 251 -25.25 -1.63 4.94
CA ARG A 251 -26.47 -1.68 4.13
C ARG A 251 -26.76 -3.09 3.63
N ILE A 252 -28.03 -3.42 3.56
CA ILE A 252 -28.53 -4.68 2.97
C ILE A 252 -29.42 -4.39 1.77
N TRP A 253 -29.53 -5.35 0.87
CA TRP A 253 -30.42 -5.25 -0.27
C TRP A 253 -31.88 -5.38 0.19
N LYS A 254 -32.74 -4.47 -0.27
CA LYS A 254 -34.18 -4.58 -0.03
C LYS A 254 -34.77 -5.65 -0.95
N SER A 255 -35.05 -6.83 -0.40
CA SER A 255 -35.80 -7.90 -1.07
C SER A 255 -37.20 -7.42 -1.47
#